data_AF-A0A0M2Q4W7-F1
#
_entry.id   AF-A0A0M2Q4W7-F1
#
_cell.length_a   1.000
_cell.length_b   1.000
_cell.length_c   1.000
_cell.angle_alpha   90.00
_cell.angle_beta   90.00
_cell.angle_gamma   90.00
#
_symmetry.space_group_name_H-M   'P 1'
#
loop_
_entity.id
_entity.type
_entity.pdbx_description
1 polymer ?
#
loop_
_entity_poly.entity_id
_entity_poly.type
_entity_poly.pdbx_seq_one_letter_code
_entity_poly.pdbx_strand_id
1 'polypeptide(L)'
;MTAALAYYLRRRLPNAEDLPHSDETPVDNQLQDEIPQLLKTILQRLWADRQDWFFAVDMAFYYNPDEPAIVPDAFLAVGVDRLRDRDGRLSYLLWQEKNTIPIVALEVVSNKYNGEYEQKLQDYENLGVLYYIIYNPKGGQGRRFRQRSVLEVYKHTEGRYVLQTGNAIWMPELSLGIGYEMGTHGGWDREWLYWYDETGNRYATNEELYQQEHQKRVANEELYQQEHQKRVAAEERLNALEARLRELGEI
;
A
#
# COMPACT_ATOMS: atom_id res chain seq x y z
N MET A 1 -38.24 -16.93 -12.42
CA MET A 1 -37.71 -15.81 -11.61
C MET A 1 -37.89 -16.15 -10.14
N THR A 2 -36.80 -16.26 -9.40
CA THR A 2 -36.84 -16.57 -7.96
C THR A 2 -37.39 -15.38 -7.16
N ALA A 3 -38.08 -15.65 -6.06
CA ALA A 3 -38.70 -14.63 -5.21
C ALA A 3 -37.67 -13.60 -4.66
N ALA A 4 -36.43 -14.03 -4.41
CA ALA A 4 -35.33 -13.14 -4.01
C ALA A 4 -34.97 -12.12 -5.10
N LEU A 5 -34.93 -12.51 -6.38
CA LEU A 5 -34.62 -11.60 -7.49
C LEU A 5 -35.74 -10.56 -7.69
N ALA A 6 -36.99 -10.95 -7.46
CA ALA A 6 -38.14 -10.05 -7.50
C ALA A 6 -38.22 -9.09 -6.29
N TYR A 7 -37.68 -9.49 -5.14
CA TYR A 7 -37.60 -8.66 -3.93
C TYR A 7 -36.63 -7.48 -4.11
N TYR A 8 -35.42 -7.74 -4.64
CA TYR A 8 -34.44 -6.68 -4.89
C TYR A 8 -34.83 -5.72 -6.02
N LEU A 9 -35.57 -6.18 -7.04
CA LEU A 9 -36.05 -5.32 -8.14
C LEU A 9 -37.14 -4.31 -7.72
N ARG A 10 -37.77 -4.48 -6.54
CA ARG A 10 -38.85 -3.60 -6.06
C ARG A 10 -38.43 -2.66 -4.93
N ARG A 11 -37.27 -2.86 -4.32
CA ARG A 11 -36.77 -2.02 -3.22
C ARG A 11 -35.72 -1.05 -3.74
N ARG A 12 -35.88 0.24 -3.44
CA ARG A 12 -34.81 1.22 -3.62
C ARG A 12 -33.68 0.86 -2.64
N LEU A 13 -32.51 0.49 -3.15
CA LEU A 13 -31.34 0.23 -2.34
C LEU A 13 -30.83 1.55 -1.71
N PRO A 14 -30.29 1.50 -0.47
CA PRO A 14 -29.75 2.69 0.17
C PRO A 14 -28.54 3.23 -0.59
N ASN A 15 -28.33 4.54 -0.49
CA ASN A 15 -27.09 5.18 -0.90
C ASN A 15 -26.14 5.32 0.29
N ALA A 16 -24.89 5.69 0.05
CA ALA A 16 -23.90 5.83 1.12
C ALA A 16 -24.29 6.89 2.17
N GLU A 17 -25.02 7.94 1.75
CA GLU A 17 -25.56 8.97 2.66
C GLU A 17 -26.64 8.44 3.62
N ASP A 18 -27.31 7.35 3.25
CA ASP A 18 -28.36 6.72 4.07
C ASP A 18 -27.78 5.74 5.11
N LEU A 19 -26.46 5.49 5.08
CA LEU A 19 -25.78 4.46 5.86
C LEU A 19 -24.71 5.04 6.79
N PRO A 20 -24.44 4.38 7.93
CA PRO A 20 -23.26 4.65 8.73
C PRO A 20 -21.98 4.55 7.88
N HIS A 21 -21.13 5.56 7.94
CA HIS A 21 -19.87 5.58 7.18
C HIS A 21 -18.64 5.70 8.10
N SER A 22 -18.87 5.71 9.41
CA SER A 22 -17.87 5.55 10.47
C SER A 22 -18.42 4.52 11.46
N ASP A 23 -17.54 3.70 12.03
CA ASP A 23 -17.89 2.77 13.09
C ASP A 23 -17.80 3.39 14.50
N GLU A 24 -17.45 4.68 14.58
CA GLU A 24 -17.20 5.47 15.79
C GLU A 24 -16.24 4.80 16.79
N THR A 25 -15.43 3.83 16.33
CA THR A 25 -14.57 3.02 17.18
C THR A 25 -13.13 3.51 17.04
N PRO A 26 -12.45 3.87 18.15
CA PRO A 26 -11.04 4.23 18.08
C PRO A 26 -10.20 3.06 17.55
N VAL A 27 -9.27 3.34 16.65
CA VAL A 27 -8.23 2.37 16.26
C VAL A 27 -7.45 1.92 17.51
N ASP A 28 -7.17 0.63 17.60
CA ASP A 28 -6.55 0.04 18.78
C ASP A 28 -5.04 0.32 18.83
N ASN A 29 -4.38 0.50 17.68
CA ASN A 29 -2.97 0.87 17.61
C ASN A 29 -2.64 1.74 16.39
N GLN A 30 -1.49 2.43 16.44
CA GLN A 30 -1.00 3.26 15.34
C GLN A 30 -0.70 2.45 14.06
N LEU A 31 -0.41 1.14 14.15
CA LEU A 31 -0.07 0.34 12.98
C LEU A 31 -1.26 0.06 12.07
N GLN A 32 -2.47 0.06 12.60
CA GLN A 32 -3.70 -0.06 11.81
C GLN A 32 -3.89 1.14 10.86
N ASP A 33 -3.24 2.28 11.14
CA ASP A 33 -3.20 3.44 10.25
C ASP A 33 -1.95 3.43 9.34
N GLU A 34 -0.76 3.29 9.94
CA GLU A 34 0.52 3.44 9.23
C GLU A 34 0.76 2.36 8.16
N ILE A 35 0.39 1.09 8.44
CA ILE A 35 0.63 -0.02 7.52
C ILE A 35 -0.22 0.11 6.24
N PRO A 36 -1.56 0.27 6.31
CA PRO A 36 -2.37 0.55 5.14
C PRO A 36 -1.94 1.80 4.38
N GLN A 37 -1.59 2.88 5.08
CA GLN A 37 -1.20 4.13 4.45
C GLN A 37 0.13 4.00 3.70
N LEU A 38 1.12 3.28 4.26
CA LEU A 38 2.36 2.97 3.58
C LEU A 38 2.11 2.19 2.27
N LEU A 39 1.31 1.12 2.33
CA LEU A 39 0.96 0.33 1.15
C LEU A 39 0.22 1.17 0.10
N LYS A 40 -0.72 2.02 0.53
CA LYS A 40 -1.49 2.91 -0.33
C LYS A 40 -0.59 3.89 -1.08
N THR A 41 0.36 4.53 -0.39
CA THR A 41 1.24 5.53 -1.01
C THR A 41 2.19 4.92 -2.04
N ILE A 42 2.70 3.71 -1.79
CA ILE A 42 3.49 2.96 -2.78
C ILE A 42 2.60 2.61 -3.98
N LEU A 43 1.39 2.09 -3.75
CA LEU A 43 0.49 1.69 -4.82
C LEU A 43 0.05 2.88 -5.69
N GLN A 44 -0.22 4.04 -5.09
CA GLN A 44 -0.54 5.27 -5.81
C GLN A 44 0.56 5.70 -6.79
N ARG A 45 1.83 5.44 -6.45
CA ARG A 45 2.97 5.68 -7.33
C ARG A 45 3.07 4.62 -8.42
N LEU A 46 2.98 3.34 -8.07
CA LEU A 46 3.10 2.22 -9.03
C LEU A 46 1.99 2.25 -10.07
N TRP A 47 0.78 2.63 -9.66
CA TRP A 47 -0.43 2.67 -10.48
C TRP A 47 -0.90 4.11 -10.74
N ALA A 48 0.04 5.05 -10.84
CA ALA A 48 -0.26 6.47 -11.02
C ALA A 48 -1.17 6.74 -12.23
N ASP A 49 -0.90 6.07 -13.35
CA ASP A 49 -1.63 6.22 -14.61
C ASP A 49 -2.90 5.35 -14.69
N ARG A 50 -3.12 4.48 -13.70
CA ARG A 50 -4.25 3.55 -13.65
C ARG A 50 -5.45 4.21 -12.97
N GLN A 51 -6.65 4.03 -13.55
CA GLN A 51 -7.90 4.63 -13.05
C GLN A 51 -8.95 3.61 -12.62
N ASP A 52 -8.74 2.31 -12.86
CA ASP A 52 -9.65 1.21 -12.55
C ASP A 52 -9.29 0.48 -11.25
N TRP A 53 -8.99 1.21 -10.18
CA TRP A 53 -8.70 0.63 -8.87
C TRP A 53 -9.01 1.58 -7.73
N PHE A 54 -9.34 1.04 -6.55
CA PHE A 54 -9.57 1.82 -5.35
C PHE A 54 -8.95 1.11 -4.13
N PHE A 55 -8.12 1.82 -3.37
CA PHE A 55 -7.56 1.34 -2.12
C PHE A 55 -8.12 2.16 -0.96
N ALA A 56 -8.91 1.53 -0.12
CA ALA A 56 -9.52 2.13 1.05
C ALA A 56 -8.75 1.77 2.32
N VAL A 57 -8.79 2.68 3.28
CA VAL A 57 -8.24 2.50 4.64
C VAL A 57 -9.38 2.87 5.58
N ASP A 58 -9.65 2.01 6.55
CA ASP A 58 -10.69 2.22 7.57
C ASP A 58 -12.05 2.69 6.98
N MET A 59 -12.52 1.98 5.96
CA MET A 59 -13.75 2.34 5.24
C MET A 59 -14.80 1.24 5.34
N ALA A 60 -16.02 1.65 5.67
CA ALA A 60 -17.18 0.77 5.69
C ALA A 60 -17.41 0.11 4.32
N PHE A 61 -17.44 -1.22 4.32
CA PHE A 61 -17.76 -2.07 3.19
C PHE A 61 -19.12 -2.74 3.39
N TYR A 62 -20.10 -2.30 2.61
CA TYR A 62 -21.46 -2.85 2.59
C TYR A 62 -21.61 -3.86 1.45
N TYR A 63 -21.74 -5.14 1.80
CA TYR A 63 -22.02 -6.22 0.85
C TYR A 63 -23.51 -6.57 0.77
N ASN A 64 -24.27 -6.32 1.85
CA ASN A 64 -25.71 -6.51 1.91
C ASN A 64 -26.36 -5.24 2.53
N PRO A 65 -27.39 -4.65 1.90
CA PRO A 65 -28.05 -3.44 2.40
C PRO A 65 -28.78 -3.62 3.74
N ASP A 66 -29.03 -4.86 4.15
CA ASP A 66 -29.76 -5.20 5.39
C ASP A 66 -28.84 -5.71 6.50
N GLU A 67 -27.53 -5.79 6.25
CA GLU A 67 -26.55 -6.25 7.22
C GLU A 67 -25.56 -5.11 7.57
N PRO A 68 -24.93 -5.16 8.76
CA PRO A 68 -23.88 -4.21 9.11
C PRO A 68 -22.72 -4.24 8.11
N ALA A 69 -22.06 -3.10 7.93
CA ALA A 69 -20.81 -3.06 7.18
C ALA A 69 -19.71 -3.86 7.90
N ILE A 70 -18.79 -4.38 7.11
CA ILE A 70 -17.47 -4.78 7.60
C ILE A 70 -16.55 -3.59 7.43
N VAL A 71 -15.66 -3.35 8.38
CA VAL A 71 -14.65 -2.29 8.30
C VAL A 71 -13.27 -2.95 8.34
N PRO A 72 -12.67 -3.22 7.16
CA PRO A 72 -11.29 -3.70 7.08
C PRO A 72 -10.31 -2.57 7.42
N ASP A 73 -9.16 -2.89 8.01
CA ASP A 73 -8.06 -1.90 8.16
C ASP A 73 -7.65 -1.37 6.78
N ALA A 74 -7.65 -2.24 5.75
CA ALA A 74 -7.61 -1.81 4.37
C ALA A 74 -8.26 -2.80 3.40
N PHE A 75 -8.63 -2.34 2.22
CA PHE A 75 -8.96 -3.23 1.11
C PHE A 75 -8.60 -2.60 -0.24
N LEU A 76 -8.36 -3.47 -1.22
CA LEU A 76 -8.10 -3.09 -2.61
C LEU A 76 -9.18 -3.67 -3.50
N ALA A 77 -9.84 -2.81 -4.28
CA ALA A 77 -10.74 -3.20 -5.36
C ALA A 77 -10.13 -2.83 -6.72
N VAL A 78 -10.34 -3.70 -7.72
CA VAL A 78 -9.88 -3.52 -9.11
C VAL A 78 -11.09 -3.61 -10.03
N GLY A 79 -11.14 -2.78 -11.07
CA GLY A 79 -12.29 -2.64 -11.96
C GLY A 79 -13.31 -1.58 -11.53
N VAL A 80 -13.00 -0.79 -10.51
CA VAL A 80 -13.81 0.33 -10.01
C VAL A 80 -13.10 1.66 -10.22
N ASP A 81 -13.86 2.75 -10.33
CA ASP A 81 -13.28 4.07 -10.57
C ASP A 81 -12.42 4.52 -9.39
N ARG A 82 -11.17 4.87 -9.64
CA ARG A 82 -10.25 5.37 -8.61
C ARG A 82 -10.76 6.64 -7.94
N LEU A 83 -11.22 7.57 -8.77
CA LEU A 83 -11.78 8.86 -8.38
C LEU A 83 -13.23 8.92 -8.82
N ARG A 84 -14.13 8.39 -7.97
CA ARG A 84 -15.55 8.20 -8.31
C ARG A 84 -16.29 9.53 -8.47
N ASP A 85 -16.12 10.43 -7.53
CA ASP A 85 -16.68 11.78 -7.57
C ASP A 85 -15.73 12.76 -6.87
N ARG A 86 -16.12 14.04 -6.86
CA ARG A 86 -15.30 15.13 -6.31
C ARG A 86 -15.09 15.03 -4.81
N ASP A 87 -16.08 14.49 -4.09
CA ASP A 87 -16.12 14.48 -2.63
C ASP A 87 -15.59 13.14 -2.06
N GLY A 88 -15.40 12.16 -2.94
CA GLY A 88 -14.88 10.84 -2.60
C GLY A 88 -15.96 9.88 -2.11
N ARG A 89 -15.55 8.67 -1.77
CA ARG A 89 -16.45 7.64 -1.25
C ARG A 89 -16.64 7.81 0.25
N LEU A 90 -17.89 7.94 0.69
CA LEU A 90 -18.26 7.80 2.11
C LEU A 90 -18.12 6.34 2.57
N SER A 91 -18.50 5.40 1.70
CA SER A 91 -18.45 3.96 1.98
C SER A 91 -18.37 3.20 0.66
N TYR A 92 -17.97 1.94 0.73
CA TYR A 92 -17.94 1.04 -0.41
C TYR A 92 -19.21 0.19 -0.43
N LEU A 93 -20.16 0.56 -1.28
CA LEU A 93 -21.44 -0.14 -1.43
C LEU A 93 -21.35 -1.07 -2.64
N LEU A 94 -21.42 -2.38 -2.40
CA LEU A 94 -21.23 -3.39 -3.44
C LEU A 94 -22.17 -3.19 -4.65
N TRP A 95 -23.43 -2.85 -4.39
CA TRP A 95 -24.43 -2.60 -5.44
C TRP A 95 -24.22 -1.29 -6.22
N GLN A 96 -23.48 -0.32 -5.66
CA GLN A 96 -23.09 0.88 -6.39
C GLN A 96 -21.80 0.67 -7.19
N GLU A 97 -20.95 -0.26 -6.77
CA GLU A 97 -19.67 -0.60 -7.40
C GLU A 97 -19.81 -1.79 -8.38
N LYS A 98 -20.99 -1.93 -9.00
CA LYS A 98 -21.30 -2.98 -10.02
C LYS A 98 -21.08 -4.41 -9.53
N ASN A 99 -21.27 -4.65 -8.22
CA ASN A 99 -20.98 -5.91 -7.56
C ASN A 99 -19.51 -6.36 -7.64
N THR A 100 -18.60 -5.39 -7.72
CA THR A 100 -17.16 -5.67 -7.67
C THR A 100 -16.76 -5.92 -6.22
N ILE A 101 -16.35 -7.14 -5.91
CA ILE A 101 -15.80 -7.50 -4.60
C ILE A 101 -14.34 -7.01 -4.52
N PRO A 102 -13.89 -6.42 -3.40
CA PRO A 102 -12.48 -6.17 -3.19
C PRO A 102 -11.64 -7.43 -3.41
N ILE A 103 -10.58 -7.30 -4.20
CA ILE A 103 -9.67 -8.42 -4.49
C ILE A 103 -8.73 -8.70 -3.32
N VAL A 104 -8.45 -7.71 -2.48
CA VAL A 104 -7.69 -7.86 -1.23
C VAL A 104 -8.46 -7.28 -0.06
N ALA A 105 -8.48 -7.97 1.08
CA ALA A 105 -8.75 -7.41 2.40
C ALA A 105 -7.49 -7.55 3.28
N LEU A 106 -7.16 -6.52 4.04
CA LEU A 106 -6.00 -6.44 4.93
C LEU A 106 -6.47 -6.16 6.36
N GLU A 107 -5.92 -6.94 7.30
CA GLU A 107 -6.10 -6.77 8.74
C GLU A 107 -4.75 -6.75 9.44
N VAL A 108 -4.59 -5.81 10.36
CA VAL A 108 -3.40 -5.57 11.17
C VAL A 108 -3.73 -5.91 12.61
N VAL A 109 -3.19 -7.03 13.10
CA VAL A 109 -3.49 -7.52 14.45
C VAL A 109 -3.02 -6.53 15.51
N SER A 110 -3.98 -6.05 16.29
CA SER A 110 -3.76 -5.07 17.37
C SER A 110 -3.57 -5.75 18.75
N ASN A 111 -3.51 -4.96 19.82
CA ASN A 111 -3.50 -5.49 21.19
C ASN A 111 -4.83 -6.17 21.56
N LYS A 112 -5.95 -5.59 21.11
CA LYS A 112 -7.29 -6.14 21.29
C LYS A 112 -7.56 -7.05 20.09
N TYR A 113 -7.65 -8.33 20.38
CA TYR A 113 -7.92 -9.33 19.35
C TYR A 113 -9.36 -9.21 18.88
N ASN A 114 -9.59 -9.08 17.56
CA ASN A 114 -10.92 -8.84 16.99
C ASN A 114 -11.37 -9.96 16.02
N GLY A 115 -10.83 -11.16 16.17
CA GLY A 115 -11.27 -12.34 15.42
C GLY A 115 -10.72 -12.41 13.99
N GLU A 116 -9.54 -11.81 13.76
CA GLU A 116 -8.87 -11.79 12.46
C GLU A 116 -8.61 -13.21 11.92
N TYR A 117 -8.36 -14.19 12.79
CA TYR A 117 -8.12 -15.58 12.38
C TYR A 117 -9.35 -16.49 12.47
N GLU A 118 -10.52 -15.99 12.86
CA GLU A 118 -11.76 -16.79 12.94
C GLU A 118 -12.91 -16.15 12.16
N GLN A 119 -13.66 -15.22 12.79
CA GLN A 119 -14.89 -14.70 12.20
C GLN A 119 -14.61 -13.89 10.94
N LYS A 120 -13.64 -12.96 10.98
CA LYS A 120 -13.28 -12.14 9.82
C LYS A 120 -12.78 -12.99 8.65
N LEU A 121 -11.98 -14.01 8.94
CA LEU A 121 -11.52 -14.97 7.93
C LEU A 121 -12.70 -15.65 7.23
N GLN A 122 -13.67 -16.15 8.00
CA GLN A 122 -14.86 -16.79 7.44
C GLN A 122 -15.73 -15.79 6.66
N ASP A 123 -15.88 -14.56 7.15
CA ASP A 123 -16.67 -13.52 6.50
C ASP A 123 -16.09 -13.19 5.12
N TYR A 124 -14.78 -12.91 5.03
CA TYR A 124 -14.13 -12.62 3.75
C TYR A 124 -14.13 -13.82 2.80
N GLU A 125 -14.00 -15.06 3.32
CA GLU A 125 -14.11 -16.29 2.53
C GLU A 125 -15.50 -16.40 1.89
N ASN A 126 -16.55 -16.22 2.70
CA ASN A 126 -17.94 -16.29 2.24
C ASN A 126 -18.27 -15.20 1.22
N LEU A 127 -17.67 -14.02 1.36
CA LEU A 127 -17.80 -12.92 0.40
C LEU A 127 -17.02 -13.15 -0.91
N GLY A 128 -16.09 -14.09 -0.92
CA GLY A 128 -15.25 -14.39 -2.08
C GLY A 128 -14.14 -13.37 -2.32
N VAL A 129 -13.68 -12.66 -1.29
CA VAL A 129 -12.49 -11.80 -1.38
C VAL A 129 -11.30 -12.69 -1.75
N LEU A 130 -10.60 -12.38 -2.85
CA LEU A 130 -9.60 -13.29 -3.42
C LEU A 130 -8.39 -13.47 -2.50
N TYR A 131 -7.91 -12.39 -1.90
CA TYR A 131 -6.76 -12.40 -1.00
C TYR A 131 -7.13 -11.82 0.36
N TYR A 132 -6.96 -12.61 1.41
CA TYR A 132 -7.07 -12.13 2.78
C TYR A 132 -5.69 -12.09 3.43
N ILE A 133 -5.25 -10.89 3.81
CA ILE A 133 -3.92 -10.62 4.33
C ILE A 133 -4.03 -10.26 5.80
N ILE A 134 -3.35 -11.01 6.65
CA ILE A 134 -3.24 -10.73 8.07
C ILE A 134 -1.78 -10.40 8.37
N TYR A 135 -1.52 -9.19 8.85
CA TYR A 135 -0.21 -8.79 9.37
C TYR A 135 -0.25 -8.73 10.89
N ASN A 136 0.64 -9.50 11.52
CA ASN A 136 0.73 -9.61 12.95
C ASN A 136 2.17 -9.37 13.41
N PRO A 137 2.51 -8.17 13.90
CA PRO A 137 3.87 -7.86 14.35
C PRO A 137 4.31 -8.71 15.57
N LYS A 138 3.39 -9.45 16.19
CA LYS A 138 3.65 -10.36 17.30
C LYS A 138 3.55 -11.84 16.89
N GLY A 139 3.51 -12.14 15.60
CA GLY A 139 3.57 -13.51 15.08
C GLY A 139 4.75 -14.27 15.67
N GLY A 140 4.51 -15.51 16.12
CA GLY A 140 5.50 -16.35 16.80
C GLY A 140 5.80 -15.94 18.25
N GLN A 141 5.23 -14.85 18.76
CA GLN A 141 5.54 -14.32 20.09
C GLN A 141 4.42 -14.61 21.11
N GLY A 142 4.85 -14.79 22.37
CA GLY A 142 3.95 -15.02 23.50
C GLY A 142 3.15 -16.32 23.39
N ARG A 143 2.18 -16.51 24.30
CA ARG A 143 1.31 -17.71 24.25
C ARG A 143 0.24 -17.61 23.18
N ARG A 144 -0.29 -16.40 22.94
CA ARG A 144 -1.42 -16.16 22.03
C ARG A 144 -1.06 -16.37 20.56
N PHE A 145 0.09 -15.87 20.11
CA PHE A 145 0.47 -15.85 18.69
C PHE A 145 1.60 -16.82 18.34
N ARG A 146 1.95 -17.75 19.24
CA ARG A 146 3.05 -18.71 19.04
C ARG A 146 2.93 -19.53 17.76
N GLN A 147 1.71 -19.82 17.32
CA GLN A 147 1.41 -20.62 16.13
C GLN A 147 1.07 -19.75 14.91
N ARG A 148 1.13 -18.42 15.04
CA ARG A 148 0.84 -17.47 13.95
C ARG A 148 2.13 -16.95 13.35
N SER A 149 2.09 -16.62 12.07
CA SER A 149 3.22 -15.97 11.38
C SER A 149 3.13 -14.45 11.46
N VAL A 150 4.23 -13.75 11.13
CA VAL A 150 4.21 -12.28 11.02
C VAL A 150 3.31 -11.82 9.89
N LEU A 151 3.27 -12.59 8.80
CA LEU A 151 2.38 -12.40 7.67
C LEU A 151 1.71 -13.73 7.33
N GLU A 152 0.38 -13.71 7.23
CA GLU A 152 -0.41 -14.81 6.68
C GLU A 152 -1.24 -14.27 5.52
N VAL A 153 -1.09 -14.87 4.34
CA VAL A 153 -1.87 -14.52 3.15
C VAL A 153 -2.67 -15.73 2.72
N TYR A 154 -3.98 -15.60 2.73
CA TYR A 154 -4.91 -16.63 2.28
C TYR A 154 -5.39 -16.28 0.87
N LYS A 155 -5.32 -17.24 -0.05
CA LYS A 155 -5.90 -17.11 -1.39
C LYS A 155 -7.16 -17.95 -1.51
N HIS A 156 -8.25 -17.34 -1.96
CA HIS A 156 -9.50 -18.04 -2.21
C HIS A 156 -9.37 -18.93 -3.45
N THR A 157 -9.47 -20.24 -3.26
CA THR A 157 -9.35 -21.27 -4.30
C THR A 157 -10.45 -22.31 -4.12
N GLU A 158 -11.26 -22.53 -5.17
CA GLU A 158 -12.33 -23.56 -5.16
C GLU A 158 -13.30 -23.45 -3.97
N GLY A 159 -13.67 -22.23 -3.59
CA GLY A 159 -14.67 -21.98 -2.54
C GLY A 159 -14.14 -21.99 -1.11
N ARG A 160 -12.80 -21.97 -0.93
CA ARG A 160 -12.17 -21.86 0.39
C ARG A 160 -10.84 -21.12 0.35
N TYR A 161 -10.39 -20.64 1.48
CA TYR A 161 -9.08 -20.07 1.67
C TYR A 161 -8.00 -21.12 1.83
N VAL A 162 -6.90 -20.92 1.11
CA VAL A 162 -5.67 -21.69 1.22
C VAL A 162 -4.54 -20.75 1.62
N LEU A 163 -3.88 -21.04 2.74
CA LEU A 163 -2.72 -20.29 3.20
C LEU A 163 -1.58 -20.40 2.17
N GLN A 164 -1.05 -19.26 1.75
CA GLN A 164 0.08 -19.15 0.84
C GLN A 164 1.38 -19.12 1.64
N THR A 165 2.42 -19.75 1.10
CA THR A 165 3.74 -19.86 1.74
C THR A 165 4.76 -18.99 1.02
N GLY A 166 5.56 -18.24 1.77
CA GLY A 166 6.65 -17.44 1.25
C GLY A 166 6.70 -16.05 1.85
N ASN A 167 7.76 -15.32 1.54
CA ASN A 167 7.88 -13.89 1.78
C ASN A 167 8.89 -13.35 0.74
N ALA A 168 8.48 -12.57 -0.26
CA ALA A 168 7.11 -12.12 -0.55
C ALA A 168 6.21 -13.20 -1.17
N ILE A 169 4.90 -12.97 -1.15
CA ILE A 169 3.85 -13.81 -1.76
C ILE A 169 3.34 -13.09 -3.01
N TRP A 170 3.56 -13.70 -4.18
CA TRP A 170 3.15 -13.14 -5.47
C TRP A 170 1.65 -13.31 -5.72
N MET A 171 0.97 -12.22 -6.09
CA MET A 171 -0.45 -12.21 -6.46
C MET A 171 -0.59 -11.87 -7.95
N PRO A 172 -0.70 -12.88 -8.84
CA PRO A 172 -0.63 -12.67 -10.28
C PRO A 172 -1.75 -11.79 -10.84
N GLU A 173 -2.95 -11.82 -10.23
CA GLU A 173 -4.10 -11.00 -10.62
C GLU A 173 -3.85 -9.49 -10.41
N LEU A 174 -2.87 -9.14 -9.58
CA LEU A 174 -2.44 -7.77 -9.32
C LEU A 174 -1.13 -7.42 -10.01
N SER A 175 -0.37 -8.41 -10.47
CA SER A 175 1.04 -8.25 -10.85
C SER A 175 1.85 -7.54 -9.74
N LEU A 176 1.57 -7.92 -8.50
CA LEU A 176 2.23 -7.42 -7.28
C LEU A 176 2.42 -8.56 -6.30
N GLY A 177 3.53 -8.55 -5.57
CA GLY A 177 3.74 -9.37 -4.38
C GLY A 177 3.49 -8.58 -3.11
N ILE A 178 3.15 -9.26 -2.02
CA ILE A 178 3.06 -8.68 -0.67
C ILE A 178 4.03 -9.42 0.26
N GLY A 179 4.75 -8.68 1.07
CA GLY A 179 5.72 -9.25 2.00
C GLY A 179 6.09 -8.26 3.08
N TYR A 180 6.99 -8.68 3.97
CA TYR A 180 7.53 -7.83 5.01
C TYR A 180 9.06 -7.85 5.02
N GLU A 181 9.66 -6.71 5.35
CA GLU A 181 11.11 -6.53 5.50
C GLU A 181 11.38 -5.49 6.58
N MET A 182 12.55 -5.56 7.24
CA MET A 182 13.02 -4.47 8.09
C MET A 182 13.22 -3.20 7.27
N GLY A 183 12.65 -2.09 7.73
CA GLY A 183 12.84 -0.78 7.13
C GLY A 183 12.50 0.35 8.09
N THR A 184 12.75 1.56 7.62
CA THR A 184 12.44 2.80 8.34
C THR A 184 11.31 3.53 7.61
N HIS A 185 10.23 3.83 8.33
CA HIS A 185 9.15 4.68 7.82
C HIS A 185 8.75 5.67 8.90
N GLY A 186 8.71 6.97 8.58
CA GLY A 186 8.40 7.99 9.57
C GLY A 186 9.39 8.03 10.74
N GLY A 187 10.64 7.63 10.49
CA GLY A 187 11.67 7.50 11.53
C GLY A 187 11.52 6.29 12.45
N TRP A 188 10.66 5.31 12.11
CA TRP A 188 10.44 4.11 12.90
C TRP A 188 10.98 2.85 12.21
N ASP A 189 11.99 2.25 12.83
CA ASP A 189 12.61 0.99 12.41
C ASP A 189 11.82 -0.22 12.88
N ARG A 190 11.34 -1.03 11.93
CA ARG A 190 10.63 -2.30 12.19
C ARG A 190 10.44 -3.11 10.91
N GLU A 191 9.89 -4.31 11.06
CA GLU A 191 9.34 -5.08 9.94
C GLU A 191 8.07 -4.38 9.44
N TRP A 192 8.13 -3.78 8.26
CA TRP A 192 6.99 -3.13 7.61
C TRP A 192 6.45 -4.01 6.48
N LEU A 193 5.18 -3.80 6.09
CA LEU A 193 4.61 -4.40 4.89
C LEU A 193 4.92 -3.56 3.65
N TYR A 194 5.24 -4.26 2.56
CA TYR A 194 5.56 -3.63 1.28
C TYR A 194 5.01 -4.41 0.09
N TRP A 195 4.84 -3.71 -1.02
CA TRP A 195 4.64 -4.33 -2.33
C TRP A 195 5.98 -4.81 -2.92
N TYR A 196 5.93 -5.90 -3.68
CA TYR A 196 7.08 -6.51 -4.35
C TYR A 196 6.81 -6.71 -5.84
N ASP A 197 7.87 -6.71 -6.64
CA ASP A 197 7.81 -7.08 -8.05
C ASP A 197 7.82 -8.61 -8.26
N GLU A 198 7.66 -9.05 -9.52
CA GLU A 198 7.60 -10.48 -9.88
C GLU A 198 8.89 -11.24 -9.56
N THR A 199 10.02 -10.52 -9.46
CA THR A 199 11.33 -11.10 -9.13
C THR A 199 11.59 -11.16 -7.63
N GLY A 200 10.64 -10.66 -6.81
CA GLY A 200 10.76 -10.64 -5.36
C GLY A 200 11.53 -9.44 -4.81
N ASN A 201 11.74 -8.38 -5.59
CA ASN A 201 12.32 -7.15 -5.07
C ASN A 201 11.24 -6.24 -4.48
N ARG A 202 11.53 -5.69 -3.30
CA ARG A 202 10.67 -4.72 -2.64
C ARG A 202 10.62 -3.41 -3.43
N TYR A 203 9.41 -2.86 -3.60
CA TYR A 203 9.26 -1.50 -4.08
C TYR A 203 9.60 -0.50 -2.97
N ALA A 204 10.50 0.43 -3.28
CA ALA A 204 10.89 1.50 -2.36
C ALA A 204 9.69 2.39 -1.97
N THR A 205 9.73 2.90 -0.75
CA THR A 205 8.80 3.93 -0.27
C THR A 205 9.07 5.27 -0.97
N ASN A 206 8.11 6.18 -0.91
CA ASN A 206 8.31 7.54 -1.42
C ASN A 206 9.41 8.30 -0.65
N GLU A 207 9.56 8.01 0.65
CA GLU A 207 10.61 8.56 1.50
C GLU A 207 11.99 8.09 1.05
N GLU A 208 12.16 6.78 0.82
CA GLU A 208 13.42 6.18 0.35
C GLU A 208 13.83 6.74 -1.01
N LEU A 209 12.86 6.89 -1.94
CA LEU A 209 13.12 7.47 -3.26
C LEU A 209 13.52 8.93 -3.18
N TYR A 210 12.84 9.72 -2.35
CA TYR A 210 13.17 11.12 -2.13
C TYR A 210 14.58 11.27 -1.56
N GLN A 211 14.94 10.46 -0.56
CA GLN A 211 16.29 10.46 0.03
C GLN A 211 17.34 10.07 -1.01
N GLN A 212 17.08 9.04 -1.82
CA GLN A 212 17.99 8.60 -2.87
C GLN A 212 18.20 9.69 -3.93
N GLU A 213 17.13 10.36 -4.37
CA GLU A 213 17.22 11.46 -5.34
C GLU A 213 17.96 12.66 -4.75
N HIS A 214 17.68 13.01 -3.49
CA HIS A 214 18.35 14.10 -2.80
C HIS A 214 19.86 13.85 -2.69
N GLN A 215 20.28 12.65 -2.29
CA GLN A 215 21.69 12.26 -2.22
C GLN A 215 22.38 12.35 -3.60
N LYS A 216 21.70 11.89 -4.66
CA LYS A 216 22.22 12.01 -6.03
C LYS A 216 22.40 13.46 -6.47
N ARG A 217 21.45 14.34 -6.12
CA ARG A 217 21.53 15.78 -6.44
C ARG A 217 22.72 16.42 -5.73
N VAL A 218 22.86 16.19 -4.42
CA VAL A 218 23.99 16.72 -3.64
C VAL A 218 25.33 16.23 -4.18
N ALA A 219 25.47 14.93 -4.46
CA ALA A 219 26.71 14.37 -5.01
C ALA A 219 27.06 14.96 -6.40
N ASN A 220 26.06 15.17 -7.26
CA ASN A 220 26.26 15.79 -8.57
C ASN A 220 26.66 17.27 -8.46
N GLU A 221 26.06 18.01 -7.53
CA GLU A 221 26.43 19.40 -7.26
C GLU A 221 27.86 19.51 -6.75
N GLU A 222 28.27 18.64 -5.82
CA GLU A 222 29.65 18.58 -5.33
C GLU A 222 30.65 18.27 -6.44
N LEU A 223 30.33 17.31 -7.31
CA LEU A 223 31.17 16.96 -8.45
C LEU A 223 31.31 18.14 -9.42
N TYR A 224 30.20 18.82 -9.74
CA TYR A 224 30.21 20.00 -10.62
C TYR A 224 31.06 21.13 -10.04
N GLN A 225 30.94 21.41 -8.73
CA GLN A 225 31.75 22.43 -8.06
C GLN A 225 33.23 22.08 -8.10
N GLN A 226 33.58 20.80 -7.89
CA GLN A 226 34.96 20.35 -7.96
C GLN A 226 35.54 20.49 -9.38
N GLU A 227 34.79 20.10 -10.42
CA GLU A 227 35.22 20.27 -11.81
C GLU A 227 35.36 21.74 -12.18
N HIS A 228 34.42 22.59 -11.75
CA HIS A 228 34.48 24.03 -11.99
C HIS A 228 35.72 24.65 -11.34
N GLN A 229 36.00 24.34 -10.07
CA GLN A 229 37.21 24.80 -9.38
C GLN A 229 38.49 24.33 -10.08
N LYS A 230 38.54 23.08 -10.56
CA LYS A 230 39.70 22.58 -11.31
C LYS A 230 39.88 23.32 -12.64
N ARG A 231 38.81 23.64 -13.35
CA ARG A 231 38.86 24.43 -14.59
C ARG A 231 39.38 25.83 -14.34
N VAL A 232 38.82 26.53 -13.36
CA VAL A 232 39.27 27.89 -12.98
C VAL A 232 40.75 27.88 -12.58
N ALA A 233 41.18 26.94 -11.73
CA ALA A 233 42.58 26.84 -11.33
C ALA A 233 43.53 26.49 -12.48
N ALA A 234 43.08 25.70 -13.46
CA ALA A 234 43.87 25.39 -14.65
C ALA A 234 44.01 26.61 -15.57
N GLU A 235 42.94 27.38 -15.74
CA GLU A 235 42.92 28.62 -16.53
C GLU A 235 43.81 29.69 -15.90
N GLU A 236 43.74 29.88 -14.58
CA GLU A 236 44.64 30.79 -13.84
C GLU A 236 46.12 30.40 -14.00
N ARG A 237 46.44 29.10 -13.91
CA ARG A 237 47.81 28.61 -14.12
C ARG A 237 48.30 28.84 -15.55
N LEU A 238 47.45 28.62 -16.54
CA LEU A 238 47.78 28.87 -17.94
C LEU A 238 48.07 30.35 -18.18
N ASN A 239 47.19 31.24 -17.69
CA ASN A 239 47.37 32.69 -17.79
C ASN A 239 48.65 33.17 -17.10
N ALA A 240 48.99 32.61 -15.93
CA ALA A 240 50.23 32.93 -15.22
C ALA A 240 51.49 32.46 -15.98
N LEU A 241 51.44 31.28 -16.62
CA LEU A 241 52.52 30.78 -17.46
C LEU A 241 52.72 31.64 -18.70
N GLU A 242 51.64 32.02 -19.38
CA GLU A 242 51.69 32.91 -20.56
C GLU A 242 52.28 34.29 -20.21
N ALA A 243 51.87 34.88 -19.09
CA ALA A 243 52.42 36.15 -18.63
C ALA A 243 53.93 36.06 -18.38
N ARG A 244 54.40 34.96 -17.77
CA ARG A 244 55.81 34.73 -17.48
C ARG A 244 56.65 34.49 -18.73
N LEU A 245 56.10 33.81 -19.74
CA LEU A 245 56.77 33.62 -21.03
C LEU A 245 56.95 34.95 -21.79
N ARG A 246 55.95 35.85 -21.73
CA ARG A 246 56.07 37.21 -22.28
C ARG A 246 57.15 38.03 -21.57
N GLU A 247 57.27 37.93 -20.25
CA GLU A 247 58.31 38.65 -19.49
C GLU A 247 59.74 38.15 -19.82
N LEU A 248 59.89 36.87 -20.16
CA LEU A 248 61.19 36.27 -20.53
C LEU A 248 61.57 36.51 -22.00
N GLY A 249 60.69 37.12 -22.81
CA GLY A 249 60.97 37.44 -24.22
C GLY A 249 60.97 36.22 -25.14
N GLU A 250 60.37 35.10 -24.72
CA GLU A 250 60.29 33.87 -25.52
C GLU A 250 59.06 33.82 -26.45
N ILE A 251 58.15 34.80 -26.31
CA ILE A 251 57.01 35.07 -27.21
C ILE A 251 56.75 36.58 -27.26
#